data_AF-A0A1E3XAT5-F1
#
_entry.id   AF-A0A1E3XAT5-F1
#
_cell.length_a   1.000
_cell.length_b   1.000
_cell.length_c   1.000
_cell.angle_alpha   90.00
_cell.angle_beta   90.00
_cell.angle_gamma   90.00
#
_symmetry.space_group_name_H-M   'P 1'
#
loop_
_entity.id
_entity.type
_entity.pdbx_description
1 polymer ?
#
loop_
_entity_poly.entity_id
_entity_poly.type
_entity_poly.pdbx_seq_one_letter_code
_entity_poly.pdbx_strand_id
1 'polypeptide(L)'
;MKYITKLLLIISIVSFSSSVWAASCELCYEKISGDEKYCEQCKLKFSRNLSEMKSKEEHIINAINSSRESYKNALMELVQFYLDIGYQLRLEKVRKELKALNKVPQPKYLTVKEKVTNVKKPIKNIEDANILFQDGKTYKSSLSVINKKTNLLTAVKRFKKLMDDYPESDKVDDAAYELAGIYEGFYFKDYEGAAFYYVKCYEINPTTDKPARYMAARVYDMYLKDYAEAVRNYELALETCKIEEYLEITKSRLDELRKQGY
;
A
#
# COMPACT_ATOMS: atom_id res chain seq x y z
N MET A 1 56.51 47.59 -69.60
CA MET A 1 57.38 47.32 -68.43
C MET A 1 56.49 47.07 -67.22
N LYS A 2 56.88 46.09 -66.40
CA LYS A 2 56.25 45.48 -65.21
C LYS A 2 55.73 46.54 -64.20
N TYR A 3 54.70 46.35 -63.36
CA TYR A 3 54.56 45.34 -62.29
C TYR A 3 53.11 45.23 -61.76
N ILE A 4 52.78 44.02 -61.29
CA ILE A 4 51.57 43.60 -60.55
C ILE A 4 51.73 43.92 -59.06
N THR A 5 50.69 44.43 -58.37
CA THR A 5 50.45 44.10 -56.93
C THR A 5 49.05 44.45 -56.39
N LYS A 6 48.33 43.37 -55.99
CA LYS A 6 47.44 43.16 -54.83
C LYS A 6 46.14 43.97 -54.60
N LEU A 7 45.05 43.26 -54.93
CA LEU A 7 43.80 43.03 -54.18
C LEU A 7 43.83 43.32 -52.66
N LEU A 8 42.80 44.02 -52.14
CA LEU A 8 42.20 43.79 -50.81
C LEU A 8 40.78 44.41 -50.76
N LEU A 9 39.78 43.52 -50.81
CA LEU A 9 38.37 43.78 -50.55
C LEU A 9 38.15 43.95 -49.04
N ILE A 10 37.60 45.09 -48.61
CA ILE A 10 37.12 45.31 -47.24
C ILE A 10 35.66 44.90 -47.21
N ILE A 11 35.39 43.72 -46.65
CA ILE A 11 34.04 43.24 -46.35
C ILE A 11 33.64 43.82 -45.00
N SER A 12 32.67 44.73 -44.98
CA SER A 12 32.05 45.24 -43.76
C SER A 12 31.23 44.13 -43.11
N ILE A 13 31.75 43.57 -42.01
CA ILE A 13 31.02 42.64 -41.15
C ILE A 13 30.01 43.46 -40.34
N VAL A 14 28.73 43.41 -40.74
CA VAL A 14 27.62 43.87 -39.90
C VAL A 14 27.40 42.80 -38.84
N SER A 15 27.91 43.06 -37.63
CA SER A 15 27.65 42.23 -36.46
C SER A 15 26.19 42.37 -36.05
N PHE A 16 25.34 41.43 -36.48
CA PHE A 16 24.05 41.18 -35.84
C PHE A 16 24.34 40.66 -34.42
N SER A 17 24.30 41.55 -33.43
CA SER A 17 24.20 41.11 -32.03
C SER A 17 22.80 40.51 -31.85
N SER A 18 22.72 39.18 -31.81
CA SER A 18 21.53 38.49 -31.32
C SER A 18 21.33 38.89 -29.86
N SER A 19 20.40 39.80 -29.60
CA SER A 19 19.87 40.00 -28.26
C SER A 19 19.09 38.76 -27.87
N VAL A 20 19.80 37.83 -27.20
CA VAL A 20 19.18 36.74 -26.45
C VAL A 20 18.28 37.40 -25.42
N TRP A 21 16.96 37.30 -25.62
CA TRP A 21 16.01 37.68 -24.58
C TRP A 21 16.28 36.75 -23.40
N ALA A 22 16.88 37.29 -22.34
CA ALA A 22 17.09 36.53 -21.11
C ALA A 22 15.71 36.09 -20.61
N ALA A 23 15.44 34.79 -20.63
CA ALA A 23 14.27 34.23 -20.01
C ALA A 23 14.26 34.65 -18.53
N SER A 24 13.09 34.93 -17.99
CA SER A 24 12.93 35.27 -16.58
C SER A 24 12.15 34.16 -15.90
N CYS A 25 12.57 33.80 -14.68
CA CYS A 25 11.87 32.81 -13.89
C CYS A 25 10.44 33.28 -13.65
N GLU A 26 9.45 32.45 -13.96
CA GLU A 26 8.04 32.85 -13.84
C GLU A 26 7.56 33.07 -12.39
N LEU A 27 8.35 32.65 -11.39
CA LEU A 27 7.99 32.76 -9.96
C LEU A 27 8.64 33.96 -9.27
N CYS A 28 9.92 34.23 -9.53
CA CYS A 28 10.66 35.32 -8.88
C CYS A 28 11.13 36.43 -9.84
N TYR A 29 10.87 36.27 -11.14
CA TYR A 29 11.26 37.20 -12.21
C TYR A 29 12.77 37.46 -12.34
N GLU A 30 13.60 36.69 -11.65
CA GLU A 30 15.05 36.72 -11.86
C GLU A 30 15.41 36.21 -13.25
N LYS A 31 16.41 36.84 -13.87
CA LYS A 31 16.96 36.37 -15.14
C LYS A 31 17.55 34.98 -14.98
N ILE A 32 17.18 34.08 -15.87
CA ILE A 32 17.68 32.71 -15.94
C ILE A 32 18.36 32.49 -17.28
N SER A 33 19.45 31.72 -17.26
CA SER A 33 20.19 31.36 -18.46
C SER A 33 19.61 30.08 -19.05
N GLY A 34 18.88 30.20 -20.15
CA GLY A 34 18.35 29.06 -20.91
C GLY A 34 16.82 29.00 -20.95
N ASP A 35 16.29 27.99 -21.63
CA ASP A 35 14.86 27.79 -21.90
C ASP A 35 14.07 27.20 -20.72
N GLU A 36 14.64 27.23 -19.52
CA GLU A 36 13.97 26.70 -18.34
C GLU A 36 12.88 27.65 -17.82
N LYS A 37 11.82 27.08 -17.24
CA LYS A 37 10.66 27.86 -16.77
C LYS A 37 10.88 28.52 -15.39
N TYR A 38 11.76 27.95 -14.57
CA TYR A 38 11.99 28.36 -13.18
C TYR A 38 13.49 28.38 -12.83
N CYS A 39 13.93 29.34 -12.01
CA CYS A 39 15.30 29.35 -11.48
C CYS A 39 15.50 28.22 -10.45
N GLU A 40 16.76 27.83 -10.24
CA GLU A 40 17.13 26.71 -9.37
C GLU A 40 16.64 26.92 -7.92
N GLN A 41 16.70 28.15 -7.40
CA GLN A 41 16.17 28.46 -6.06
C GLN A 41 14.66 28.31 -5.98
N CYS A 42 13.91 28.74 -6.99
CA CYS A 42 12.45 28.57 -7.04
C CYS A 42 12.06 27.09 -7.21
N LYS A 43 12.80 26.32 -8.00
CA LYS A 43 12.63 24.86 -8.10
C LYS A 43 12.85 24.17 -6.76
N LEU A 44 13.92 24.51 -6.06
CA LEU A 44 14.25 23.96 -4.74
C LEU A 44 13.23 24.39 -3.67
N LYS A 45 12.73 25.63 -3.72
CA LYS A 45 11.69 26.10 -2.80
C LYS A 45 10.35 25.43 -3.06
N PHE A 46 9.98 25.25 -4.33
CA PHE A 46 8.78 24.52 -4.72
C PHE A 46 8.86 23.04 -4.32
N SER A 47 9.99 22.38 -4.55
CA SER A 47 10.19 20.98 -4.14
C SER A 47 10.21 20.82 -2.61
N ARG A 48 10.83 21.76 -1.89
CA ARG A 48 10.82 21.78 -0.41
C ARG A 48 9.40 21.97 0.14
N ASN A 49 8.65 22.94 -0.36
CA ASN A 49 7.25 23.15 0.02
C ASN A 49 6.38 21.92 -0.29
N LEU A 50 6.59 21.27 -1.43
CA LEU A 50 5.89 20.04 -1.77
C LEU A 50 6.24 18.90 -0.80
N SER A 51 7.51 18.75 -0.43
CA SER A 51 7.94 17.75 0.55
C SER A 51 7.38 18.00 1.96
N GLU A 52 7.28 19.26 2.38
CA GLU A 52 6.70 19.65 3.66
C GLU A 52 5.20 19.40 3.68
N MET A 53 4.49 19.73 2.60
CA MET A 53 3.06 19.46 2.46
C MET A 53 2.76 17.96 2.45
N LYS A 54 3.58 17.16 1.75
CA LYS A 54 3.48 15.68 1.77
C LYS A 54 3.74 15.10 3.15
N SER A 55 4.76 15.60 3.87
CA SER A 55 5.05 15.17 5.23
C SER A 55 3.90 15.50 6.19
N LYS A 56 3.28 16.68 6.01
CA LYS A 56 2.10 17.08 6.79
C LYS A 56 0.88 16.22 6.50
N GLU A 57 0.63 15.90 5.22
CA GLU A 57 -0.44 14.98 4.82
C GLU A 57 -0.23 13.58 5.41
N GLU A 58 0.99 13.04 5.33
CA GLU A 58 1.34 11.76 5.94
C GLU A 58 1.13 11.77 7.45
N HIS A 59 1.51 12.85 8.13
CA HIS A 59 1.27 13.00 9.56
C HIS A 59 -0.23 12.98 9.91
N ILE A 60 -1.07 13.66 9.13
CA ILE A 60 -2.53 13.67 9.32
C ILE A 60 -3.11 12.27 9.09
N ILE A 61 -2.68 11.58 8.04
CA ILE A 61 -3.14 10.22 7.73
C ILE A 61 -2.76 9.26 8.86
N ASN A 62 -1.52 9.34 9.35
CA ASN A 62 -1.06 8.55 10.49
C ASN A 62 -1.88 8.85 11.75
N ALA A 63 -2.18 10.12 12.03
CA ALA A 63 -3.03 10.51 13.15
C ALA A 63 -4.46 9.93 13.04
N ILE A 64 -5.05 9.93 11.84
CA ILE A 64 -6.36 9.32 11.58
C ILE A 64 -6.31 7.81 11.87
N ASN A 65 -5.32 7.11 11.30
CA ASN A 65 -5.16 5.67 11.46
C ASN A 65 -4.96 5.28 12.93
N SER A 66 -4.05 5.98 13.64
CA SER A 66 -3.80 5.74 15.06
C SER A 66 -5.04 6.03 15.91
N SER A 67 -5.73 7.15 15.69
CA SER A 67 -6.94 7.50 16.46
C SER A 67 -8.04 6.46 16.27
N ARG A 68 -8.20 5.99 15.03
CA ARG A 68 -9.18 4.96 14.69
C ARG A 68 -8.89 3.64 15.38
N GLU A 69 -7.63 3.22 15.43
CA GLU A 69 -7.21 1.99 16.12
C GLU A 69 -7.36 2.13 17.64
N SER A 70 -6.97 3.26 18.22
CA SER A 70 -7.19 3.56 19.64
C SER A 70 -8.66 3.49 20.03
N TYR A 71 -9.55 4.08 19.22
CA TYR A 71 -11.00 4.02 19.46
C TYR A 71 -11.54 2.59 19.38
N LYS A 72 -11.10 1.81 18.39
CA LYS A 72 -11.47 0.39 18.27
C LYS A 72 -11.04 -0.42 19.49
N ASN A 73 -9.81 -0.22 19.98
CA ASN A 73 -9.29 -0.90 21.15
C ASN A 73 -10.08 -0.53 22.42
N ALA A 74 -10.40 0.75 22.60
CA ALA A 74 -11.24 1.20 23.71
C ALA A 74 -12.64 0.54 23.67
N LEU A 75 -13.25 0.39 22.49
CA LEU A 75 -14.52 -0.34 22.35
C LEU A 75 -14.36 -1.82 22.73
N MET A 76 -13.25 -2.46 22.37
CA MET A 76 -12.98 -3.86 22.75
C MET A 76 -12.78 -4.03 24.26
N GLU A 77 -12.04 -3.12 24.91
CA GLU A 77 -11.90 -3.09 26.37
C GLU A 77 -13.27 -2.90 27.05
N LEU A 78 -14.10 -2.01 26.52
CA LEU A 78 -15.43 -1.75 27.06
C LEU A 78 -16.39 -2.94 26.86
N VAL A 79 -16.25 -3.70 25.77
CA VAL A 79 -16.93 -4.99 25.58
C VAL A 79 -16.52 -5.97 26.68
N GLN A 80 -15.22 -6.08 26.97
CA GLN A 80 -14.72 -7.00 28.00
C GLN A 80 -15.24 -6.59 29.39
N PHE A 81 -15.15 -5.30 29.73
CA PHE A 81 -15.66 -4.79 31.00
C PHE A 81 -17.15 -5.11 31.21
N TYR A 82 -18.01 -4.85 30.21
CA TYR A 82 -19.44 -5.14 30.34
C TYR A 82 -19.76 -6.64 30.35
N LEU A 83 -18.92 -7.46 29.73
CA LEU A 83 -19.01 -8.91 29.83
C LEU A 83 -18.71 -9.38 31.26
N ASP A 84 -17.65 -8.86 31.87
CA ASP A 84 -17.17 -9.26 33.20
C ASP A 84 -18.18 -8.91 34.31
N ILE A 85 -18.81 -7.73 34.23
CA ILE A 85 -19.82 -7.30 35.21
C ILE A 85 -21.25 -7.80 34.88
N GLY A 86 -21.43 -8.53 33.78
CA GLY A 86 -22.72 -9.09 33.37
C GLY A 86 -23.76 -8.07 32.86
N TYR A 87 -23.35 -6.85 32.48
CA TYR A 87 -24.27 -5.80 32.04
C TYR A 87 -24.62 -5.94 30.55
N GLN A 88 -25.58 -6.82 30.26
CA GLN A 88 -25.96 -7.22 28.90
C GLN A 88 -26.44 -6.06 27.99
N LEU A 89 -27.25 -5.13 28.50
CA LEU A 89 -27.79 -4.05 27.67
C LEU A 89 -26.69 -3.10 27.14
N ARG A 90 -25.67 -2.82 27.96
CA ARG A 90 -24.55 -1.96 27.54
C ARG A 90 -23.58 -2.72 26.64
N LEU A 91 -23.35 -4.00 26.93
CA LEU A 91 -22.57 -4.90 26.06
C LEU A 91 -23.12 -4.92 24.63
N GLU A 92 -24.44 -5.01 24.46
CA GLU A 92 -25.08 -5.02 23.14
C GLU A 92 -24.83 -3.70 22.39
N LYS A 93 -24.90 -2.54 23.07
CA LYS A 93 -24.65 -1.23 22.48
C LYS A 93 -23.22 -1.13 21.92
N VAL A 94 -22.22 -1.48 22.74
CA VAL A 94 -20.81 -1.39 22.33
C VAL A 94 -20.50 -2.36 21.19
N ARG A 95 -21.10 -3.57 21.19
CA ARG A 95 -20.97 -4.52 20.07
C ARG A 95 -21.54 -3.98 18.76
N LYS A 96 -22.69 -3.29 18.81
CA LYS A 96 -23.28 -2.65 17.62
C LYS A 96 -22.38 -1.55 17.08
N GLU A 97 -21.81 -0.74 17.96
CA GLU A 97 -20.89 0.35 17.60
C GLU A 97 -19.60 -0.19 16.97
N LEU A 98 -18.97 -1.20 17.57
CA LEU A 98 -17.80 -1.87 17.01
C LEU A 98 -18.10 -2.48 15.62
N LYS A 99 -19.27 -3.10 15.47
CA LYS A 99 -19.72 -3.64 14.17
C LYS A 99 -19.93 -2.54 13.14
N ALA A 100 -20.53 -1.41 13.52
CA ALA A 100 -20.71 -0.26 12.64
C ALA A 100 -19.35 0.32 12.23
N LEU A 101 -18.43 0.45 13.19
CA LEU A 101 -17.08 0.92 12.97
C LEU A 101 -16.34 0.06 11.94
N ASN A 102 -16.45 -1.27 11.99
CA ASN A 102 -15.80 -2.15 11.01
C ASN A 102 -16.35 -2.01 9.59
N LYS A 103 -17.58 -1.51 9.43
CA LYS A 103 -18.19 -1.27 8.12
C LYS A 103 -17.81 0.07 7.49
N VAL A 104 -17.25 1.00 8.27
CA VAL A 104 -16.86 2.31 7.74
C VAL A 104 -15.66 2.10 6.81
N PRO A 105 -15.79 2.41 5.50
CA PRO A 105 -14.68 2.30 4.56
C PRO A 105 -13.50 3.14 5.02
N GLN A 106 -12.28 2.66 4.75
CA GLN A 106 -11.06 3.39 5.03
C GLN A 106 -10.45 3.82 3.70
N PRO A 107 -10.69 5.08 3.26
CA PRO A 107 -10.12 5.57 2.01
C PRO A 107 -8.60 5.56 2.08
N LYS A 108 -7.95 5.02 1.05
CA LYS A 108 -6.50 5.18 0.87
C LYS A 108 -6.27 6.57 0.28
N TYR A 109 -5.90 7.52 1.14
CA TYR A 109 -5.60 8.90 0.71
C TYR A 109 -4.32 8.99 -0.14
N LEU A 110 -3.36 8.08 0.09
CA LEU A 110 -2.20 7.93 -0.78
C LEU A 110 -2.56 7.07 -2.00
N THR A 111 -2.51 7.65 -3.19
CA THR A 111 -2.68 6.91 -4.44
C THR A 111 -1.41 6.13 -4.78
N VAL A 112 -1.58 4.89 -5.22
CA VAL A 112 -0.53 3.91 -5.58
C VAL A 112 0.55 4.45 -6.55
N LYS A 113 0.26 5.53 -7.28
CA LYS A 113 1.24 6.21 -8.16
C LYS A 113 2.32 7.01 -7.43
N GLU A 114 2.13 7.33 -6.15
CA GLU A 114 3.21 7.85 -5.30
C GLU A 114 3.96 6.68 -4.68
N LYS A 115 4.72 6.03 -5.56
CA LYS A 115 5.56 4.85 -5.32
C LYS A 115 6.18 4.85 -3.92
N VAL A 116 5.88 3.77 -3.20
CA VAL A 116 6.74 3.10 -2.23
C VAL A 116 8.22 3.37 -2.52
N THR A 117 8.88 4.16 -1.69
CA THR A 117 10.35 4.18 -1.64
C THR A 117 10.90 4.21 -0.22
N ASN A 118 10.09 3.91 0.81
CA ASN A 118 10.61 3.75 2.18
C ASN A 118 9.82 2.81 3.09
N VAL A 119 8.94 1.94 2.56
CA VAL A 119 8.51 0.77 3.36
C VAL A 119 9.72 -0.16 3.43
N LYS A 120 10.52 -0.01 4.49
CA LYS A 120 11.66 -0.88 4.76
C LYS A 120 11.10 -2.29 4.97
N LYS A 121 11.14 -3.10 3.91
CA LYS A 121 10.72 -4.50 3.94
C LYS A 121 11.30 -5.14 5.22
N PRO A 122 10.48 -5.85 6.01
CA PRO A 122 10.98 -6.72 7.06
C PRO A 122 11.95 -7.73 6.45
N ILE A 123 13.23 -7.65 6.81
CA ILE A 123 14.30 -8.49 6.25
C ILE A 123 15.10 -9.22 7.34
N LYS A 124 14.77 -9.01 8.63
CA LYS A 124 15.50 -9.66 9.70
C LYS A 124 15.04 -11.11 9.82
N ASN A 125 15.99 -12.03 9.71
CA ASN A 125 15.78 -13.40 10.16
C ASN A 125 15.86 -13.41 11.70
N ILE A 126 14.73 -13.61 12.38
CA ILE A 126 14.62 -13.61 13.84
C ILE A 126 14.14 -15.01 14.27
N GLU A 127 14.95 -15.70 15.07
CA GLU A 127 14.68 -17.09 15.44
C GLU A 127 13.32 -17.27 16.14
N ASP A 128 13.01 -16.44 17.13
CA ASP A 128 11.72 -16.52 17.84
C ASP A 128 10.52 -16.27 16.90
N ALA A 129 10.68 -15.39 15.90
CA ALA A 129 9.65 -15.16 14.88
C ALA A 129 9.50 -16.38 13.97
N ASN A 130 10.61 -17.03 13.58
CA ASN A 130 10.57 -18.26 12.81
C ASN A 130 9.85 -19.38 13.57
N ILE A 131 10.12 -19.53 14.87
CA ILE A 131 9.44 -20.51 15.72
C ILE A 131 7.94 -20.26 15.74
N LEU A 132 7.51 -19.01 15.98
CA LEU A 132 6.08 -18.66 15.94
C LEU A 132 5.45 -18.94 14.57
N PHE A 133 6.17 -18.67 13.48
CA PHE A 133 5.70 -18.95 12.13
C PHE A 133 5.51 -20.45 11.91
N GLN A 134 6.52 -21.27 12.24
CA GLN A 134 6.47 -22.72 12.05
C GLN A 134 5.43 -23.39 12.95
N ASP A 135 5.29 -22.94 14.20
CA ASP A 135 4.21 -23.36 15.09
C ASP A 135 2.85 -23.08 14.45
N GLY A 136 2.65 -21.85 13.95
CA GLY A 136 1.42 -21.45 13.28
C GLY A 136 1.09 -22.35 12.08
N LYS A 137 2.09 -22.66 11.25
CA LYS A 137 1.96 -23.58 10.12
C LYS A 137 1.58 -24.99 10.56
N THR A 138 2.21 -25.50 11.61
CA THR A 138 1.95 -26.84 12.17
C THR A 138 0.52 -26.98 12.67
N TYR A 139 0.04 -25.99 13.44
CA TYR A 139 -1.35 -25.99 13.89
C TYR A 139 -2.33 -25.85 12.71
N LYS A 140 -2.03 -24.99 11.73
CA LYS A 140 -2.86 -24.83 10.53
C LYS A 140 -2.97 -26.12 9.72
N SER A 141 -1.87 -26.84 9.52
CA SER A 141 -1.81 -28.07 8.72
C SER A 141 -2.28 -29.33 9.45
N SER A 142 -2.55 -29.25 10.76
CA SER A 142 -2.99 -30.40 11.55
C SER A 142 -4.15 -31.18 10.91
N LEU A 143 -3.96 -32.49 10.79
CA LEU A 143 -4.91 -33.45 10.20
C LEU A 143 -6.05 -33.84 11.15
N SER A 144 -5.99 -33.42 12.42
CA SER A 144 -7.06 -33.71 13.40
C SER A 144 -8.32 -32.93 13.03
N VAL A 145 -9.29 -33.61 12.43
CA VAL A 145 -10.59 -33.02 12.05
C VAL A 145 -11.36 -32.57 13.29
N ILE A 146 -11.33 -33.38 14.36
CA ILE A 146 -12.04 -33.10 15.63
C ILE A 146 -11.54 -31.79 16.25
N ASN A 147 -10.23 -31.56 16.26
CA ASN A 147 -9.63 -30.38 16.87
C ASN A 147 -9.30 -29.26 15.86
N LYS A 148 -9.79 -29.36 14.62
CA LYS A 148 -9.34 -28.49 13.53
C LYS A 148 -9.59 -27.02 13.83
N LYS A 149 -10.79 -26.66 14.31
CA LYS A 149 -11.12 -25.27 14.67
C LYS A 149 -10.21 -24.72 15.77
N THR A 150 -9.97 -25.51 16.81
CA THR A 150 -9.07 -25.14 17.92
C THR A 150 -7.64 -24.95 17.44
N ASN A 151 -7.15 -25.86 16.59
CA ASN A 151 -5.82 -25.73 16.00
C ASN A 151 -5.70 -24.47 15.13
N LEU A 152 -6.72 -24.16 14.33
CA LEU A 152 -6.72 -22.92 13.55
C LEU A 152 -6.71 -21.66 14.43
N LEU A 153 -7.44 -21.66 15.56
CA LEU A 153 -7.37 -20.56 16.53
C LEU A 153 -5.98 -20.41 17.14
N THR A 154 -5.31 -21.53 17.45
CA THR A 154 -3.92 -21.50 17.92
C THR A 154 -2.97 -20.97 16.86
N ALA A 155 -3.14 -21.38 15.59
CA ALA A 155 -2.38 -20.84 14.48
C ALA A 155 -2.55 -19.32 14.34
N VAL A 156 -3.79 -18.82 14.44
CA VAL A 156 -4.07 -17.38 14.44
C VAL A 156 -3.33 -16.66 15.56
N LYS A 157 -3.33 -17.20 16.79
CA LYS A 157 -2.61 -16.60 17.91
C LYS A 157 -1.10 -16.53 17.65
N ARG A 158 -0.51 -17.58 17.06
CA ARG A 158 0.92 -17.62 16.73
C ARG A 158 1.29 -16.59 15.67
N PHE A 159 0.54 -16.51 14.58
CA PHE A 159 0.80 -15.54 13.51
C PHE A 159 0.58 -14.10 13.97
N LYS A 160 -0.47 -13.81 14.75
CA LYS A 160 -0.67 -12.45 15.29
C LYS A 160 0.46 -12.05 16.24
N LYS A 161 0.85 -12.94 17.16
CA LYS A 161 1.99 -12.69 18.05
C LYS A 161 3.28 -12.40 17.28
N LEU A 162 3.53 -13.12 16.18
CA LEU A 162 4.67 -12.84 15.31
C LEU A 162 4.60 -11.42 14.74
N MET A 163 3.46 -11.04 14.17
CA MET A 163 3.28 -9.73 13.55
C MET A 163 3.36 -8.57 14.55
N ASP A 164 2.90 -8.79 15.79
CA ASP A 164 2.86 -7.79 16.86
C ASP A 164 4.23 -7.63 17.55
N ASP A 165 4.89 -8.74 17.91
CA ASP A 165 6.13 -8.72 18.69
C ASP A 165 7.38 -8.57 17.81
N TYR A 166 7.32 -8.99 16.54
CA TYR A 166 8.46 -9.02 15.62
C TYR A 166 8.14 -8.36 14.26
N PRO A 167 7.71 -7.09 14.23
CA PRO A 167 7.27 -6.42 13.00
C PRO A 167 8.35 -6.29 11.93
N GLU A 168 9.63 -6.42 12.28
CA GLU A 168 10.75 -6.38 11.33
C GLU A 168 11.21 -7.75 10.79
N SER A 169 10.57 -8.84 11.23
CA SER A 169 10.88 -10.19 10.77
C SER A 169 10.52 -10.39 9.30
N ASP A 170 11.38 -11.08 8.55
CA ASP A 170 11.13 -11.51 7.17
C ASP A 170 9.95 -12.50 7.01
N LYS A 171 9.27 -12.89 8.10
CA LYS A 171 8.09 -13.78 8.12
C LYS A 171 6.77 -13.05 8.30
N VAL A 172 6.77 -11.73 8.49
CA VAL A 172 5.55 -10.98 8.83
C VAL A 172 4.54 -10.98 7.67
N ASP A 173 4.99 -10.79 6.42
CA ASP A 173 4.11 -10.86 5.25
C ASP A 173 3.61 -12.29 5.00
N ASP A 174 4.48 -13.29 5.19
CA ASP A 174 4.08 -14.70 5.14
C ASP A 174 3.00 -15.01 6.19
N ALA A 175 3.17 -14.52 7.43
CA ALA A 175 2.19 -14.71 8.51
C ALA A 175 0.84 -14.05 8.18
N ALA A 176 0.85 -12.84 7.60
CA ALA A 176 -0.35 -12.19 7.11
C ALA A 176 -1.06 -13.02 6.03
N TYR A 177 -0.32 -13.56 5.06
CA TYR A 177 -0.87 -14.43 4.03
C TYR A 177 -1.51 -15.71 4.62
N GLU A 178 -0.84 -16.32 5.60
CA GLU A 178 -1.34 -17.53 6.26
C GLU A 178 -2.62 -17.26 7.07
N LEU A 179 -2.68 -16.12 7.78
CA LEU A 179 -3.87 -15.64 8.50
C LEU A 179 -5.06 -15.44 7.56
N ALA A 180 -4.84 -14.79 6.43
CA ALA A 180 -5.87 -14.55 5.44
C ALA A 180 -6.54 -15.86 4.99
N GLY A 181 -5.73 -16.88 4.68
CA GLY A 181 -6.25 -18.20 4.31
C GLY A 181 -6.96 -18.94 5.45
N ILE A 182 -6.64 -18.67 6.72
CA ILE A 182 -7.41 -19.21 7.86
C ILE A 182 -8.78 -18.53 7.93
N TYR A 183 -8.82 -17.20 7.82
CA TYR A 183 -10.06 -16.43 7.88
C TYR A 183 -10.99 -16.73 6.70
N GLU A 184 -10.46 -16.90 5.50
CA GLU A 184 -11.23 -17.32 4.31
C GLU A 184 -11.80 -18.73 4.48
N GLY A 185 -11.10 -19.58 5.23
CA GLY A 185 -11.42 -20.99 5.39
C GLY A 185 -12.80 -21.27 6.01
N PHE A 186 -13.32 -22.47 5.74
CA PHE A 186 -14.67 -22.92 6.10
C PHE A 186 -15.09 -22.69 7.56
N TYR A 187 -14.16 -22.75 8.51
CA TYR A 187 -14.45 -22.60 9.94
C TYR A 187 -14.71 -21.16 10.37
N PHE A 188 -14.14 -20.19 9.68
CA PHE A 188 -14.25 -18.77 10.01
C PHE A 188 -15.16 -18.05 9.03
N LYS A 189 -14.97 -18.25 7.72
CA LYS A 189 -15.69 -17.53 6.65
C LYS A 189 -15.71 -16.01 6.88
N ASP A 190 -14.62 -15.51 7.47
CA ASP A 190 -14.42 -14.10 7.74
C ASP A 190 -13.73 -13.50 6.52
N TYR A 191 -14.53 -13.22 5.49
CA TYR A 191 -14.01 -12.75 4.21
C TYR A 191 -13.47 -11.32 4.29
N GLU A 192 -14.00 -10.49 5.19
CA GLU A 192 -13.45 -9.15 5.45
C GLU A 192 -12.05 -9.26 6.09
N GLY A 193 -11.90 -10.13 7.10
CA GLY A 193 -10.60 -10.44 7.69
C GLY A 193 -9.63 -11.06 6.69
N ALA A 194 -10.09 -11.96 5.83
CA ALA A 194 -9.28 -12.55 4.77
C ALA A 194 -8.75 -11.50 3.79
N ALA A 195 -9.64 -10.67 3.24
CA ALA A 195 -9.25 -9.59 2.33
C ALA A 195 -8.26 -8.64 3.01
N PHE A 196 -8.54 -8.21 4.25
CA PHE A 196 -7.66 -7.35 5.04
C PHE A 196 -6.24 -7.92 5.15
N TYR A 197 -6.09 -9.20 5.52
CA TYR A 197 -4.77 -9.79 5.70
C TYR A 197 -4.05 -10.11 4.39
N TYR A 198 -4.77 -10.43 3.30
CA TYR A 198 -4.16 -10.52 1.98
C TYR A 198 -3.63 -9.15 1.52
N VAL A 199 -4.38 -8.08 1.74
CA VAL A 199 -3.93 -6.70 1.49
C VAL A 199 -2.70 -6.38 2.32
N LYS A 200 -2.76 -6.67 3.63
CA LYS A 200 -1.67 -6.42 4.56
C LYS A 200 -0.37 -7.13 4.16
N CYS A 201 -0.45 -8.36 3.64
CA CYS A 201 0.71 -9.12 3.16
C CYS A 201 1.56 -8.32 2.15
N TYR A 202 0.94 -7.81 1.08
CA TYR A 202 1.69 -7.06 0.07
C TYR A 202 1.92 -5.59 0.45
N GLU A 203 1.20 -5.03 1.41
CA GLU A 203 1.53 -3.71 1.98
C GLU A 203 2.82 -3.77 2.82
N ILE A 204 3.01 -4.87 3.57
CA ILE A 204 4.22 -5.11 4.36
C ILE A 204 5.41 -5.44 3.46
N ASN A 205 5.20 -6.32 2.48
CA ASN A 205 6.22 -6.68 1.50
C ASN A 205 5.66 -6.55 0.08
N PRO A 206 5.82 -5.40 -0.58
CA PRO A 206 5.35 -5.18 -1.95
C PRO A 206 5.92 -6.18 -2.97
N THR A 207 7.08 -6.76 -2.67
CA THR A 207 7.79 -7.75 -3.47
C THR A 207 7.59 -9.19 -3.00
N THR A 208 6.57 -9.46 -2.19
CA THR A 208 6.25 -10.81 -1.71
C THR A 208 6.07 -11.78 -2.88
N ASP A 209 6.54 -13.02 -2.68
CA ASP A 209 6.39 -14.10 -3.66
C ASP A 209 4.97 -14.69 -3.64
N LYS A 210 4.20 -14.38 -2.59
CA LYS A 210 2.83 -14.84 -2.42
C LYS A 210 1.90 -14.17 -3.43
N PRO A 211 0.91 -14.89 -3.96
CA PRO A 211 -0.10 -14.32 -4.86
C PRO A 211 -1.15 -13.48 -4.12
N ALA A 212 -0.75 -12.71 -3.10
CA ALA A 212 -1.63 -12.04 -2.15
C ALA A 212 -2.62 -11.07 -2.82
N ARG A 213 -2.18 -10.34 -3.86
CA ARG A 213 -3.05 -9.42 -4.63
C ARG A 213 -4.17 -10.14 -5.37
N TYR A 214 -3.83 -11.25 -6.04
CA TYR A 214 -4.83 -12.09 -6.69
C TYR A 214 -5.82 -12.65 -5.67
N MET A 215 -5.32 -13.13 -4.53
CA MET A 215 -6.18 -13.70 -3.48
C MET A 215 -7.11 -12.63 -2.87
N ALA A 216 -6.60 -11.43 -2.59
CA ALA A 216 -7.43 -10.29 -2.17
C ALA A 216 -8.52 -9.98 -3.21
N ALA A 217 -8.15 -9.88 -4.49
CA ALA A 217 -9.08 -9.61 -5.57
C ALA A 217 -10.21 -10.65 -5.63
N ARG A 218 -9.85 -11.93 -5.55
CA ARG A 218 -10.79 -13.05 -5.54
C ARG A 218 -11.75 -12.96 -4.36
N VAL A 219 -11.26 -12.62 -3.17
CA VAL A 219 -12.12 -12.49 -1.98
C VAL A 219 -13.10 -11.32 -2.14
N TYR A 220 -12.63 -10.18 -2.62
CA TYR A 220 -13.47 -9.01 -2.90
C TYR A 220 -14.56 -9.31 -3.93
N ASP A 221 -14.21 -10.01 -5.02
CA ASP A 221 -15.13 -10.38 -6.09
C ASP A 221 -16.14 -11.45 -5.66
N MET A 222 -15.64 -12.58 -5.18
CA MET A 222 -16.46 -13.78 -4.98
C MET A 222 -17.31 -13.70 -3.71
N TYR A 223 -16.79 -13.11 -2.63
CA TYR A 223 -17.45 -13.15 -1.32
C TYR A 223 -17.99 -11.80 -0.88
N LEU A 224 -17.22 -10.72 -1.03
CA LEU A 224 -17.61 -9.40 -0.52
C LEU A 224 -18.45 -8.60 -1.51
N LYS A 225 -18.41 -8.95 -2.80
CA LYS A 225 -19.09 -8.23 -3.90
C LYS A 225 -18.66 -6.76 -4.00
N ASP A 226 -17.43 -6.46 -3.57
CA ASP A 226 -16.80 -5.16 -3.76
C ASP A 226 -15.97 -5.22 -5.04
N TYR A 227 -16.66 -5.03 -6.17
CA TYR A 227 -16.03 -5.15 -7.49
C TYR A 227 -14.99 -4.06 -7.76
N ALA A 228 -15.14 -2.89 -7.14
CA ALA A 228 -14.17 -1.81 -7.29
C ALA A 228 -12.82 -2.17 -6.63
N GLU A 229 -12.84 -2.74 -5.42
CA GLU A 229 -11.63 -3.28 -4.80
C GLU A 229 -11.12 -4.52 -5.54
N ALA A 230 -12.01 -5.37 -6.07
CA ALA A 230 -11.61 -6.53 -6.86
C ALA A 230 -10.81 -6.12 -8.11
N VAL A 231 -11.33 -5.18 -8.91
CA VAL A 231 -10.66 -4.64 -10.10
C VAL A 231 -9.29 -4.07 -9.74
N ARG A 232 -9.21 -3.24 -8.69
CA ARG A 232 -7.92 -2.68 -8.21
C ARG A 232 -6.90 -3.78 -7.91
N ASN A 233 -7.31 -4.80 -7.17
CA ASN A 233 -6.40 -5.87 -6.75
C ASN A 233 -6.03 -6.81 -7.92
N TYR A 234 -6.95 -7.04 -8.86
CA TYR A 234 -6.67 -7.79 -10.09
C TYR A 234 -5.64 -7.07 -10.97
N GLU A 235 -5.76 -5.75 -11.15
CA GLU A 235 -4.76 -4.96 -11.88
C GLU A 235 -3.37 -5.05 -11.23
N LEU A 236 -3.29 -4.91 -9.90
CA LEU A 236 -2.04 -5.10 -9.15
C LEU A 236 -1.50 -6.54 -9.29
N ALA A 237 -2.38 -7.54 -9.37
CA ALA A 237 -1.97 -8.93 -9.56
C ALA A 237 -1.32 -9.14 -10.94
N LEU A 238 -1.80 -8.49 -12.00
CA LEU A 238 -1.19 -8.58 -13.35
C LEU A 238 0.25 -8.07 -13.38
N GLU A 239 0.59 -7.11 -12.52
CA GLU A 239 1.94 -6.53 -12.46
C GLU A 239 2.94 -7.40 -11.67
N THR A 240 2.47 -8.21 -10.71
CA THR A 240 3.33 -8.79 -9.67
C THR A 240 3.17 -10.29 -9.46
N CYS A 241 2.02 -10.87 -9.83
CA CYS A 241 1.78 -12.29 -9.68
C CYS A 241 2.65 -13.06 -10.69
N LYS A 242 3.30 -14.12 -10.21
CA LYS A 242 4.18 -14.98 -11.02
C LYS A 242 3.53 -16.30 -11.43
N ILE A 243 2.28 -16.53 -11.02
CA ILE A 243 1.55 -17.77 -11.26
C ILE A 243 0.69 -17.58 -12.51
N GLU A 244 1.05 -18.25 -13.60
CA GLU A 244 0.40 -18.06 -14.92
C GLU A 244 -1.10 -18.33 -14.87
N GLU A 245 -1.53 -19.41 -14.21
CA GLU A 245 -2.95 -19.75 -14.03
C GLU A 245 -3.74 -18.59 -13.41
N TYR A 246 -3.17 -17.92 -12.40
CA TYR A 246 -3.84 -16.79 -11.75
C TYR A 246 -3.85 -15.56 -12.65
N LEU A 247 -2.83 -15.36 -13.49
CA LEU A 247 -2.81 -14.27 -14.47
C LEU A 247 -3.88 -14.47 -15.55
N GLU A 248 -4.06 -15.69 -16.05
CA GLU A 248 -5.10 -16.02 -17.03
C GLU A 248 -6.50 -15.77 -16.46
N ILE A 249 -6.78 -16.29 -15.26
CA ILE A 249 -8.05 -16.06 -14.54
C ILE A 249 -8.26 -14.56 -14.32
N THR A 250 -7.22 -13.85 -13.90
CA THR A 250 -7.27 -12.40 -13.65
C THR A 250 -7.64 -11.64 -14.93
N LYS A 251 -6.97 -11.91 -16.06
CA LYS A 251 -7.24 -11.25 -17.35
C LYS A 251 -8.70 -11.47 -17.76
N SER A 252 -9.16 -12.72 -17.75
CA SER A 252 -10.53 -13.07 -18.12
C SER A 252 -11.55 -12.37 -17.23
N ARG A 253 -11.36 -12.43 -15.90
CA ARG A 253 -12.32 -11.88 -14.95
C ARG A 253 -12.34 -10.35 -14.97
N LEU A 254 -11.19 -9.72 -15.15
CA LEU A 254 -11.09 -8.26 -15.25
C LEU A 254 -11.82 -7.74 -16.50
N ASP A 255 -11.73 -8.43 -17.63
CA ASP A 255 -12.47 -8.08 -18.85
C ASP A 255 -13.99 -8.19 -18.65
N GLU A 256 -14.45 -9.19 -17.90
CA GLU A 256 -15.88 -9.31 -17.54
C GLU A 256 -16.35 -8.16 -16.65
N LEU A 257 -15.58 -7.82 -15.60
CA LEU A 257 -15.91 -6.73 -14.68
C LEU A 257 -15.94 -5.38 -15.41
N ARG A 258 -15.01 -5.14 -16.33
CA ARG A 258 -14.98 -3.93 -17.17
C ARG A 258 -16.19 -3.82 -18.10
N LYS A 259 -16.63 -4.94 -18.69
CA LYS A 259 -17.87 -4.98 -19.48
C LYS A 259 -19.11 -4.67 -18.62
N GLN A 260 -19.05 -4.94 -17.32
CA GLN A 260 -20.10 -4.62 -16.35
C GLN A 260 -20.00 -3.18 -15.81
N GLY A 261 -18.97 -2.42 -16.20
CA GLY A 261 -18.79 -1.02 -15.83
C GLY A 261 -17.97 -0.76 -14.57
N TYR A 262 -17.18 -1.75 -14.11
CA TYR A 262 -16.25 -1.61 -12.98
C TYR A 262 -14.81 -1.37 -13.42
#